data_AF-A0AAE2BK75-F1
#
_entry.id   AF-A0AAE2BK75-F1
#
_cell.length_a   1.000
_cell.length_b   1.000
_cell.length_c   1.000
_cell.angle_alpha   90.00
_cell.angle_beta   90.00
_cell.angle_gamma   90.00
#
_symmetry.space_group_name_H-M   'P 1'
#
loop_
_entity.id
_entity.type
_entity.pdbx_description
1 polymer ?
#
loop_
_entity_poly.entity_id
_entity_poly.type
_entity_poly.pdbx_seq_one_letter_code
_entity_poly.pdbx_strand_id
1 'polypeptide(L)'
;MDETADLYDFDDEKDENKFDFKKIVSENWIEPPKRERKRNYSESEYFKQTLRQSGPARPKEPRIPRMPQLHDFHFFNTQRLSELYEKEVRYLMAHQKNQVKDTIEVDEPEDGGDPLTAEEQEEKERLLEEGFSTWSRRDFNTFIRACEKYGRNDIQSIASEMEEKSEEEVERYAQVFKERYKELNGLLLHFKHDTNFYYDIPDYDRIIKNIERGEARISRKDEIMKAIGKNLDRYKNPWLELKIQYGQNKGKLYNEECDRFMICMVHKLGYGNWDELKAAFRTSPLFRFDWFVKSRTTQELARRCDTLIRLVERENQEYDERERQARKEKKLAKNMTPSKRAAARHAAASPPNTLKKRRQLLMDDYGGKKMTSGVFGNER
;
A
#
# COMPACT_ATOMS: atom_id res chain seq x y z
N MET A 1 -9.59 62.65 -32.10
CA MET A 1 -10.18 61.30 -32.12
C MET A 1 -9.20 60.46 -31.32
N ASP A 2 -9.42 60.47 -30.01
CA ASP A 2 -8.49 60.04 -28.96
C ASP A 2 -9.31 59.07 -28.08
N GLU A 3 -8.88 57.82 -27.97
CA GLU A 3 -9.46 56.82 -27.07
C GLU A 3 -8.32 56.11 -26.34
N THR A 4 -7.78 56.80 -25.35
CA THR A 4 -7.05 56.23 -24.21
C THR A 4 -8.07 55.69 -23.21
N ALA A 5 -8.19 54.37 -23.11
CA ALA A 5 -8.98 53.72 -22.08
C ALA A 5 -8.18 53.71 -20.77
N ASP A 6 -8.43 54.72 -19.93
CA ASP A 6 -7.93 54.82 -18.57
C ASP A 6 -8.54 53.75 -17.67
N LEU A 7 -7.65 53.03 -17.00
CA LEU A 7 -7.91 52.08 -15.92
C LEU A 7 -8.40 52.88 -14.70
N TYR A 8 -9.70 52.81 -14.41
CA TYR A 8 -10.28 53.38 -13.19
C TYR A 8 -9.78 52.59 -11.96
N ASP A 9 -8.97 53.29 -11.16
CA ASP A 9 -8.57 52.96 -9.80
C ASP A 9 -9.76 53.31 -8.88
N PHE A 10 -10.30 52.32 -8.15
CA PHE A 10 -11.43 52.52 -7.26
C PHE A 10 -10.91 52.54 -5.82
N ASP A 11 -10.78 53.75 -5.28
CA ASP A 11 -10.51 54.05 -3.86
C ASP A 11 -11.63 53.45 -2.99
N ASP A 12 -11.27 52.55 -2.08
CA ASP A 12 -12.15 52.08 -1.00
C ASP A 12 -12.24 53.18 0.07
N GLU A 13 -13.11 54.17 -0.16
CA GLU A 13 -13.57 55.06 0.90
C GLU A 13 -14.57 54.34 1.84
N LYS A 14 -14.29 54.51 3.12
CA LYS A 14 -14.81 53.85 4.30
C LYS A 14 -16.27 54.25 4.58
N ASP A 15 -17.23 53.44 4.15
CA ASP A 15 -18.66 53.67 4.40
C ASP A 15 -19.08 53.12 5.79
N GLU A 16 -18.97 53.96 6.81
CA GLU A 16 -19.49 53.73 8.16
C GLU A 16 -21.01 53.96 8.21
N ASN A 17 -21.81 53.00 7.72
CA ASN A 17 -23.21 52.80 8.16
C ASN A 17 -23.81 51.50 7.61
N LYS A 18 -23.41 50.36 8.21
CA LYS A 18 -24.03 49.07 7.92
C LYS A 18 -25.31 48.92 8.75
N PHE A 19 -26.46 49.14 8.12
CA PHE A 19 -27.78 48.83 8.65
C PHE A 19 -27.84 47.36 9.12
N ASP A 20 -28.09 47.15 10.42
CA ASP A 20 -28.10 45.83 11.05
C ASP A 20 -29.35 45.02 10.66
N PHE A 21 -29.29 44.35 9.51
CA PHE A 21 -30.34 43.47 8.99
C PHE A 21 -30.76 42.37 9.99
N LYS A 22 -29.86 42.01 10.92
CA LYS A 22 -30.11 41.02 11.97
C LYS A 22 -31.10 41.51 13.05
N LYS A 23 -31.14 42.82 13.34
CA LYS A 23 -32.06 43.41 14.33
C LYS A 23 -33.50 43.48 13.82
N ILE A 24 -33.68 43.81 12.55
CA ILE A 24 -35.01 43.92 11.92
C ILE A 24 -35.68 42.53 11.81
N VAL A 25 -34.90 41.48 11.54
CA VAL A 25 -35.41 40.10 11.47
C VAL A 25 -35.79 39.56 12.86
N SER A 26 -35.12 39.99 13.93
CA SER A 26 -35.48 39.61 15.30
C SER A 26 -36.70 40.36 15.86
N GLU A 27 -36.91 41.63 15.47
CA GLU A 27 -38.01 42.45 16.00
C GLU A 27 -39.35 42.20 15.28
N ASN A 28 -39.34 41.68 14.04
CA ASN A 28 -40.55 41.39 13.26
C ASN A 28 -40.95 39.90 13.20
N TRP A 29 -40.34 39.02 13.99
CA TRP A 29 -40.66 37.58 13.99
C TRP A 29 -41.90 37.28 14.84
N ILE A 30 -43.07 37.19 14.20
CA ILE A 30 -44.33 36.75 14.81
C ILE A 30 -44.35 35.22 14.88
N GLU A 31 -44.31 34.67 16.09
CA GLU A 31 -44.41 33.23 16.33
C GLU A 31 -45.74 32.65 15.81
N PRO A 32 -45.73 31.69 14.88
CA PRO A 32 -46.95 31.01 14.47
C PRO A 32 -47.57 30.28 15.68
N PRO A 33 -48.89 30.33 15.87
CA PRO A 33 -49.53 29.64 16.99
C PRO A 33 -49.24 28.15 16.91
N LYS A 34 -48.84 27.57 18.06
CA LYS A 34 -48.50 26.15 18.18
C LYS A 34 -49.57 25.30 17.51
N ARG A 35 -49.16 24.55 16.49
CA ARG A 35 -50.03 23.60 15.79
C ARG A 35 -50.41 22.49 16.77
N GLU A 36 -51.53 22.64 17.47
CA GLU A 36 -52.14 21.56 18.23
C GLU A 36 -52.61 20.49 17.24
N ARG A 37 -52.02 19.29 17.35
CA ARG A 37 -52.60 18.11 16.72
C ARG A 37 -53.99 17.90 17.33
N LYS A 38 -55.05 17.98 16.53
CA LYS A 38 -56.39 17.49 16.90
C LYS A 38 -56.21 16.08 17.48
N ARG A 39 -56.46 15.93 18.79
CA ARG A 39 -56.65 14.62 19.40
C ARG A 39 -57.92 14.06 18.79
N ASN A 40 -57.80 13.06 17.92
CA ASN A 40 -58.94 12.25 17.52
C ASN A 40 -59.52 11.64 18.80
N TYR A 41 -60.77 11.97 19.11
CA TYR A 41 -61.51 11.36 20.19
C TYR A 41 -61.68 9.88 19.85
N SER A 42 -60.88 9.03 20.49
CA SER A 42 -61.01 7.59 20.44
C SER A 42 -61.79 7.19 21.68
N GLU A 43 -63.03 6.72 21.49
CA GLU A 43 -63.85 6.17 22.59
C GLU A 43 -63.10 5.03 23.31
N SER A 44 -62.26 4.28 22.58
CA SER A 44 -61.38 3.26 23.15
C SER A 44 -60.28 3.80 24.08
N GLU A 45 -59.77 5.01 23.88
CA GLU A 45 -58.87 5.69 24.84
C GLU A 45 -59.66 6.27 26.04
N TYR A 46 -60.88 6.79 25.81
CA TYR A 46 -61.74 7.29 26.89
C TYR A 46 -62.18 6.18 27.85
N PHE A 47 -62.59 5.01 27.35
CA PHE A 47 -62.91 3.84 28.17
C PHE A 47 -61.69 3.28 28.91
N LYS A 48 -60.50 3.27 28.29
CA LYS A 48 -59.26 2.90 28.99
C LYS A 48 -58.92 3.86 30.13
N GLN A 49 -59.18 5.15 29.95
CA GLN A 49 -58.79 6.17 30.90
C GLN A 49 -59.81 6.37 32.04
N THR A 50 -61.10 6.15 31.79
CA THR A 50 -62.16 6.27 32.80
C THR A 50 -62.36 5.00 33.65
N LEU A 51 -62.11 3.79 33.12
CA LEU A 51 -62.19 2.56 33.92
C LEU A 51 -60.88 2.16 34.62
N ARG A 52 -59.74 2.77 34.30
CA ARG A 52 -58.47 2.52 35.01
C ARG A 52 -58.27 3.50 36.16
N GLN A 53 -59.15 3.46 37.15
CA GLN A 53 -58.76 3.89 38.49
C GLN A 53 -57.69 2.91 39.00
N SER A 54 -56.44 3.38 39.07
CA SER A 54 -55.33 2.77 39.81
C SER A 54 -55.17 1.24 39.68
N GLY A 55 -54.88 0.76 38.47
CA GLY A 55 -54.25 -0.56 38.29
C GLY A 55 -52.72 -0.42 38.22
N PRO A 56 -51.93 -1.36 38.77
CA PRO A 56 -50.47 -1.27 38.73
C PRO A 56 -49.98 -1.16 37.27
N ALA A 57 -48.92 -0.38 37.06
CA ALA A 57 -48.30 -0.19 35.76
C ALA A 57 -48.09 -1.55 35.09
N ARG A 58 -48.52 -1.71 33.82
CA ARG A 58 -48.20 -2.91 33.06
C ARG A 58 -46.67 -3.11 33.14
N PRO A 59 -46.17 -4.29 33.55
CA PRO A 59 -44.75 -4.55 33.58
C PRO A 59 -44.19 -4.23 32.18
N LYS A 60 -43.17 -3.38 32.10
CA LYS A 60 -42.48 -3.13 30.82
C LYS A 60 -42.04 -4.49 30.30
N GLU A 61 -42.49 -4.88 29.11
CA GLU A 61 -42.01 -6.08 28.43
C GLU A 61 -40.48 -6.10 28.53
N PRO A 62 -39.89 -7.12 29.17
CA PRO A 62 -38.49 -7.02 29.53
C PRO A 62 -37.66 -7.24 28.27
N ARG A 63 -36.97 -6.18 27.86
CA ARG A 63 -36.17 -6.14 26.65
C ARG A 63 -34.99 -7.07 26.79
N ILE A 64 -34.93 -8.08 25.94
CA ILE A 64 -33.72 -8.88 25.72
C ILE A 64 -32.60 -7.89 25.35
N PRO A 65 -31.44 -7.92 26.03
CA PRO A 65 -30.27 -7.16 25.61
C PRO A 65 -30.04 -7.36 24.11
N ARG A 66 -29.61 -6.32 23.37
CA ARG A 66 -29.26 -6.51 21.95
C ARG A 66 -27.87 -7.10 21.87
N MET A 67 -27.67 -8.05 20.95
CA MET A 67 -26.35 -8.62 20.70
C MET A 67 -25.39 -7.48 20.36
N PRO A 68 -24.19 -7.43 20.96
CA PRO A 68 -23.14 -6.51 20.53
C PRO A 68 -22.94 -6.64 19.03
N GLN A 69 -22.79 -5.51 18.34
CA GLN A 69 -22.58 -5.53 16.89
C GLN A 69 -21.18 -6.07 16.61
N LEU A 70 -21.09 -7.36 16.25
CA LEU A 70 -19.85 -7.99 15.82
C LEU A 70 -19.57 -7.52 14.39
N HIS A 71 -18.51 -6.75 14.19
CA HIS A 71 -18.09 -6.36 12.85
C HIS A 71 -17.25 -7.47 12.21
N ASP A 72 -17.34 -7.58 10.89
CA ASP A 72 -16.60 -8.54 10.08
C ASP A 72 -15.08 -8.37 10.19
N PHE A 73 -14.59 -7.13 10.22
CA PHE A 73 -13.17 -6.79 10.37
C PHE A 73 -12.58 -7.12 11.75
N HIS A 74 -13.40 -7.54 12.71
CA HIS A 74 -12.92 -8.05 14.00
C HIS A 74 -12.57 -9.54 13.97
N PHE A 75 -12.94 -10.26 12.90
CA PHE A 75 -12.67 -11.69 12.73
C PHE A 75 -13.14 -12.57 13.91
N PHE A 76 -14.25 -12.22 14.56
CA PHE A 76 -14.88 -13.10 15.55
C PHE A 76 -15.37 -14.41 14.92
N ASN A 77 -15.45 -15.48 15.71
CA ASN A 77 -16.22 -16.67 15.31
C ASN A 77 -17.72 -16.37 15.47
N THR A 78 -18.27 -15.65 14.48
CA THR A 78 -19.65 -15.17 14.51
C THR A 78 -20.65 -16.31 14.62
N GLN A 79 -20.38 -17.46 14.00
CA GLN A 79 -21.23 -18.64 14.04
C GLN A 79 -21.36 -19.16 15.48
N ARG A 80 -20.24 -19.52 16.12
CA ARG A 80 -20.28 -20.09 17.48
C ARG A 80 -20.75 -19.08 18.53
N LEU A 81 -20.35 -17.82 18.41
CA LEU A 81 -20.82 -16.75 19.30
C LEU A 81 -22.33 -16.49 19.14
N SER A 82 -22.89 -16.61 17.92
CA SER A 82 -24.33 -16.48 17.71
C SER A 82 -25.11 -17.65 18.34
N GLU A 83 -24.61 -18.88 18.27
CA GLU A 83 -25.23 -20.05 18.92
C GLU A 83 -25.29 -19.90 20.44
N LEU A 84 -24.19 -19.48 21.07
CA LEU A 84 -24.11 -19.23 22.51
C LEU A 84 -25.05 -18.09 22.93
N TYR A 85 -25.12 -17.02 22.11
CA TYR A 85 -26.04 -15.91 22.34
C TYR A 85 -27.50 -16.33 22.20
N GLU A 86 -27.85 -17.12 21.18
CA GLU A 86 -29.20 -17.67 21.02
C GLU A 86 -29.61 -18.55 22.20
N LYS A 87 -28.69 -19.37 22.73
CA LYS A 87 -28.94 -20.20 23.92
C LYS A 87 -29.26 -19.32 25.13
N GLU A 88 -28.48 -18.27 25.35
CA GLU A 88 -28.69 -17.28 26.43
C GLU A 88 -30.04 -16.55 26.28
N VAL A 89 -30.38 -16.14 25.06
CA VAL A 89 -31.67 -15.51 24.74
C VAL A 89 -32.84 -16.48 24.97
N ARG A 90 -32.72 -17.75 24.57
CA ARG A 90 -33.76 -18.77 24.80
C ARG A 90 -33.97 -19.02 26.29
N TYR A 91 -32.90 -19.14 27.07
CA TYR A 91 -32.98 -19.26 28.53
C TYR A 91 -33.67 -18.04 29.16
N LEU A 92 -33.28 -16.82 28.78
CA LEU A 92 -33.89 -15.59 29.29
C LEU A 92 -35.38 -15.47 28.92
N MET A 93 -35.76 -15.82 27.68
CA MET A 93 -37.15 -15.85 27.25
C MET A 93 -37.96 -16.91 28.02
N ALA A 94 -37.42 -18.11 28.23
CA ALA A 94 -38.07 -19.19 28.96
C ALA A 94 -38.25 -18.84 30.44
N HIS A 95 -37.20 -18.32 31.09
CA HIS A 95 -37.25 -17.87 32.48
C HIS A 95 -38.26 -16.74 32.69
N GLN A 96 -38.35 -15.80 31.74
CA GLN A 96 -39.34 -14.73 31.76
C GLN A 96 -40.76 -15.23 31.51
N LYS A 97 -40.97 -16.16 30.56
CA LYS A 97 -42.28 -16.79 30.31
C LYS A 97 -42.77 -17.56 31.54
N ASN A 98 -41.87 -18.22 32.26
CA ASN A 98 -42.18 -18.91 33.53
C ASN A 98 -42.53 -17.92 34.65
N GLN A 99 -41.82 -16.80 34.80
CA GLN A 99 -42.20 -15.76 35.78
C GLN A 99 -43.57 -15.11 35.47
N VAL A 100 -43.96 -15.04 34.20
CA VAL A 100 -45.29 -14.53 33.81
C VAL A 100 -46.37 -15.61 33.96
N LYS A 101 -46.05 -16.90 33.72
CA LYS A 101 -46.95 -18.04 33.94
C LYS A 101 -47.18 -18.37 35.42
N ASP A 102 -46.26 -18.08 36.33
CA ASP A 102 -46.47 -18.21 37.79
C ASP A 102 -47.61 -17.31 38.33
N THR A 103 -48.17 -16.41 37.51
CA THR A 103 -49.39 -15.65 37.84
C THR A 103 -50.69 -16.26 37.32
N ILE A 104 -50.64 -17.32 36.51
CA ILE A 104 -51.80 -18.06 35.97
C ILE A 104 -51.44 -19.55 35.91
N GLU A 105 -51.87 -20.31 36.92
CA GLU A 105 -51.66 -21.78 37.05
C GLU A 105 -52.05 -22.53 35.77
N VAL A 106 -51.07 -22.90 34.95
CA VAL A 106 -51.20 -23.96 33.93
C VAL A 106 -49.92 -24.79 33.94
N ASP A 107 -50.08 -26.02 34.40
CA ASP A 107 -49.06 -27.06 34.56
C ASP A 107 -48.72 -27.68 33.20
N GLU A 108 -47.61 -27.25 32.61
CA GLU A 108 -46.91 -28.00 31.56
C GLU A 108 -45.42 -27.61 31.60
N PRO A 109 -44.50 -28.54 31.95
CA PRO A 109 -43.07 -28.26 31.95
C PRO A 109 -42.56 -28.25 30.50
N GLU A 110 -42.74 -27.11 29.82
CA GLU A 110 -42.08 -26.86 28.54
C GLU A 110 -40.60 -26.59 28.77
N ASP A 111 -39.78 -27.46 28.18
CA ASP A 111 -38.31 -27.48 28.08
C ASP A 111 -37.68 -26.07 28.06
N GLY A 112 -37.43 -25.54 29.26
CA GLY A 112 -36.82 -24.23 29.46
C GLY A 112 -35.33 -24.36 29.26
N GLY A 113 -34.85 -24.03 28.05
CA GLY A 113 -33.47 -24.26 27.64
C GLY A 113 -32.46 -23.87 28.70
N ASP A 114 -31.48 -24.74 28.96
CA ASP A 114 -30.55 -24.62 30.09
C ASP A 114 -29.75 -23.31 30.08
N PRO A 115 -29.45 -22.74 31.25
CA PRO A 115 -28.47 -21.66 31.35
C PRO A 115 -27.13 -22.12 30.77
N LEU A 116 -26.34 -21.16 30.26
CA LEU A 116 -24.97 -21.43 29.83
C LEU A 116 -24.23 -22.14 30.98
N THR A 117 -23.64 -23.30 30.68
CA THR A 117 -22.81 -24.00 31.65
C THR A 117 -21.55 -23.17 31.92
N ALA A 118 -20.87 -23.44 33.04
CA ALA A 118 -19.59 -22.77 33.33
C ALA A 118 -18.58 -22.96 32.19
N GLU A 119 -18.58 -24.14 31.55
CA GLU A 119 -17.73 -24.45 30.39
C GLU A 119 -18.11 -23.64 29.14
N GLU A 120 -19.40 -23.46 28.87
CA GLU A 120 -19.87 -22.66 27.73
C GLU A 120 -19.65 -21.16 27.94
N GLN A 121 -19.72 -20.69 29.18
CA GLN A 121 -19.39 -19.32 29.54
C GLN A 121 -17.88 -19.05 29.36
N GLU A 122 -17.01 -19.99 29.75
CA GLU A 122 -15.57 -19.93 29.50
C GLU A 122 -15.25 -20.00 27.99
N GLU A 123 -15.96 -20.84 27.23
CA GLU A 123 -15.86 -20.88 25.76
C GLU A 123 -16.23 -19.54 25.13
N LYS A 124 -17.34 -18.91 25.58
CA LYS A 124 -17.78 -17.60 25.11
C LYS A 124 -16.72 -16.53 25.38
N GLU A 125 -16.15 -16.51 26.57
CA GLU A 125 -15.08 -15.55 26.93
C GLU A 125 -13.83 -15.77 26.07
N ARG A 126 -13.40 -17.01 25.88
CA ARG A 126 -12.29 -17.36 24.98
C ARG A 126 -12.52 -16.90 23.54
N LEU A 127 -13.72 -17.12 22.99
CA LEU A 127 -14.06 -16.71 21.62
C LEU A 127 -14.12 -15.18 21.45
N LEU A 128 -14.44 -14.46 22.51
CA LEU A 128 -14.39 -12.99 22.53
C LEU A 128 -12.97 -12.46 22.66
N GLU A 129 -12.08 -13.17 23.36
CA GLU A 129 -10.64 -12.86 23.44
C GLU A 129 -9.88 -13.16 22.14
N GLU A 130 -10.26 -14.21 21.41
CA GLU A 130 -9.66 -14.58 20.12
C GLU A 130 -9.92 -13.53 19.02
N GLY A 131 -10.97 -12.73 19.15
CA GLY A 131 -11.32 -11.69 18.18
C GLY A 131 -10.71 -10.32 18.50
N PHE A 132 -10.68 -9.46 17.49
CA PHE A 132 -10.06 -8.13 17.57
C PHE A 132 -11.04 -7.07 18.06
N SER A 133 -11.58 -7.22 19.27
CA SER A 133 -12.56 -6.28 19.86
C SER A 133 -12.05 -4.84 19.96
N THR A 134 -10.74 -4.65 20.13
CA THR A 134 -10.06 -3.36 20.27
C THR A 134 -9.87 -2.64 18.94
N TRP A 135 -10.17 -3.27 17.80
CA TRP A 135 -9.97 -2.66 16.48
C TRP A 135 -11.20 -1.87 16.08
N SER A 136 -11.05 -0.59 15.76
CA SER A 136 -12.15 0.20 15.23
C SER A 136 -12.21 0.11 13.70
N ARG A 137 -13.33 0.54 13.11
CA ARG A 137 -13.42 0.69 11.64
C ARG A 137 -12.37 1.67 11.09
N ARG A 138 -11.94 2.65 11.89
CA ARG A 138 -10.87 3.59 11.54
C ARG A 138 -9.53 2.86 11.46
N ASP A 139 -9.24 1.99 12.42
CA ASP A 139 -7.99 1.22 12.47
C ASP A 139 -7.92 0.25 11.29
N PHE A 140 -9.02 -0.46 11.01
CA PHE A 140 -9.12 -1.32 9.84
C PHE A 140 -8.83 -0.55 8.54
N ASN A 141 -9.51 0.59 8.31
CA ASN A 141 -9.29 1.39 7.10
C ASN A 141 -7.85 1.93 7.02
N THR A 142 -7.24 2.25 8.16
CA THR A 142 -5.85 2.73 8.25
C THR A 142 -4.87 1.60 7.93
N PHE A 143 -5.11 0.40 8.48
CA PHE A 143 -4.36 -0.81 8.18
C PHE A 143 -4.41 -1.16 6.68
N ILE A 144 -5.59 -1.09 6.04
CA ILE A 144 -5.71 -1.35 4.58
C ILE A 144 -4.92 -0.32 3.77
N ARG A 145 -5.00 0.97 4.13
CA ARG A 145 -4.23 2.04 3.46
C ARG A 145 -2.72 1.87 3.67
N ALA A 146 -2.30 1.47 4.86
CA ALA A 146 -0.91 1.19 5.17
C ALA A 146 -0.40 -0.02 4.37
N CYS A 147 -1.19 -1.10 4.26
CA CYS A 147 -0.90 -2.23 3.38
C CYS A 147 -0.75 -1.81 1.90
N GLU A 148 -1.58 -0.87 1.41
CA GLU A 148 -1.44 -0.34 0.03
C GLU A 148 -0.16 0.50 -0.14
N LYS A 149 0.24 1.26 0.88
CA LYS A 149 1.35 2.23 0.84
C LYS A 149 2.72 1.57 1.02
N TYR A 150 2.83 0.61 1.92
CA TYR A 150 4.09 -0.05 2.31
C TYR A 150 4.19 -1.50 1.82
N GLY A 151 3.06 -2.11 1.45
CA GLY A 151 2.97 -3.52 1.11
C GLY A 151 2.65 -4.38 2.33
N ARG A 152 1.97 -5.51 2.14
CA ARG A 152 1.42 -6.33 3.24
C ARG A 152 2.46 -7.02 4.12
N ASN A 153 3.73 -7.03 3.69
CA ASN A 153 4.83 -7.71 4.40
C ASN A 153 5.62 -6.77 5.31
N ASP A 154 5.50 -5.45 5.12
CA ASP A 154 6.26 -4.46 5.91
C ASP A 154 5.49 -4.05 7.16
N ILE A 155 5.43 -4.98 8.13
CA ILE A 155 4.66 -4.83 9.36
C ILE A 155 5.15 -3.64 10.19
N GLN A 156 6.46 -3.35 10.18
CA GLN A 156 7.07 -2.23 10.90
C GLN A 156 6.54 -0.88 10.41
N SER A 157 6.55 -0.66 9.10
CA SER A 157 6.01 0.56 8.51
C SER A 157 4.50 0.67 8.69
N ILE A 158 3.77 -0.46 8.63
CA ILE A 158 2.33 -0.49 8.89
C ILE A 158 2.05 -0.10 10.35
N ALA A 159 2.72 -0.72 11.31
CA ALA A 159 2.54 -0.46 12.74
C ALA A 159 2.89 0.99 13.11
N SER A 160 3.91 1.57 12.46
CA SER A 160 4.29 2.98 12.67
C SER A 160 3.19 3.97 12.24
N GLU A 161 2.32 3.61 11.31
CA GLU A 161 1.18 4.43 10.90
C GLU A 161 -0.07 4.18 11.78
N MET A 162 -0.03 3.17 12.67
CA MET A 162 -1.11 2.86 13.58
C MET A 162 -0.84 3.49 14.96
N GLU A 163 -1.56 4.57 15.29
CA GLU A 163 -1.29 5.38 16.49
C GLU A 163 -1.55 4.66 17.83
N GLU A 164 -2.49 3.72 17.87
CA GLU A 164 -2.94 3.07 19.11
C GLU A 164 -2.59 1.58 19.21
N LYS A 165 -1.82 1.04 18.25
CA LYS A 165 -1.58 -0.41 18.12
C LYS A 165 -0.09 -0.73 18.19
N SER A 166 0.25 -1.75 18.97
CA SER A 166 1.62 -2.27 19.03
C SER A 166 1.96 -3.08 17.77
N GLU A 167 3.24 -3.15 17.42
CA GLU A 167 3.72 -3.95 16.27
C GLU A 167 3.25 -5.42 16.35
N GLU A 168 3.30 -6.02 17.53
CA GLU A 168 2.85 -7.41 17.75
C GLU A 168 1.34 -7.58 17.51
N GLU A 169 0.52 -6.59 17.90
CA GLU A 169 -0.93 -6.63 17.66
C GLU A 169 -1.24 -6.51 16.17
N VAL A 170 -0.50 -5.64 15.46
CA VAL A 170 -0.63 -5.46 14.01
C VAL A 170 -0.18 -6.72 13.26
N GLU A 171 0.90 -7.38 13.71
CA GLU A 171 1.36 -8.64 13.12
C GLU A 171 0.32 -9.75 13.27
N ARG A 172 -0.24 -9.91 14.49
CA ARG A 172 -1.33 -10.88 14.73
C ARG A 172 -2.54 -10.58 13.84
N TYR A 173 -2.94 -9.32 13.73
CA TYR A 173 -4.04 -8.92 12.86
C TYR A 173 -3.75 -9.19 11.39
N ALA A 174 -2.54 -8.89 10.91
CA ALA A 174 -2.14 -9.10 9.53
C ALA A 174 -2.15 -10.59 9.14
N GLN A 175 -1.73 -11.47 10.04
CA GLN A 175 -1.78 -12.91 9.83
C GLN A 175 -3.23 -13.42 9.72
N VAL A 176 -4.09 -13.02 10.66
CA VAL A 176 -5.51 -13.40 10.63
C VAL A 176 -6.20 -12.82 9.40
N PHE A 177 -5.92 -11.56 9.06
CA PHE A 177 -6.43 -10.93 7.84
C PHE A 177 -6.03 -11.73 6.60
N LYS A 178 -4.77 -12.16 6.49
CA LYS A 178 -4.29 -12.95 5.33
C LYS A 178 -5.03 -14.29 5.18
N GLU A 179 -5.41 -14.91 6.29
CA GLU A 179 -6.11 -16.20 6.28
C GLU A 179 -7.62 -16.05 6.08
N ARG A 180 -8.22 -15.03 6.72
CA ARG A 180 -9.68 -14.87 6.88
C ARG A 180 -10.27 -13.65 6.16
N TYR A 181 -9.51 -12.92 5.33
CA TYR A 181 -10.03 -11.74 4.60
C TYR A 181 -11.30 -12.00 3.77
N LYS A 182 -11.55 -13.26 3.36
CA LYS A 182 -12.77 -13.65 2.63
C LYS A 182 -14.05 -13.51 3.46
N GLU A 183 -13.93 -13.45 4.79
CA GLU A 183 -15.02 -13.25 5.73
C GLU A 183 -15.44 -11.78 5.86
N LEU A 184 -14.66 -10.84 5.31
CA LEU A 184 -14.99 -9.39 5.25
C LEU A 184 -16.20 -9.07 4.37
N ASN A 185 -16.88 -10.10 3.86
CA ASN A 185 -18.23 -9.98 3.33
C ASN A 185 -19.21 -10.41 4.42
N GLY A 186 -19.66 -9.48 5.26
CA GLY A 186 -20.92 -9.69 5.97
C GLY A 186 -22.10 -9.68 4.99
N LEU A 187 -22.25 -10.71 4.13
CA LEU A 187 -23.45 -11.07 3.34
C LEU A 187 -23.19 -12.26 2.39
N LEU A 188 -22.84 -13.43 2.94
CA LEU A 188 -23.22 -14.67 2.26
C LEU A 188 -24.67 -14.97 2.65
N LEU A 189 -25.56 -15.01 1.65
CA LEU A 189 -26.99 -15.33 1.71
C LEU A 189 -27.97 -14.21 2.08
N HIS A 190 -27.97 -13.10 1.33
CA HIS A 190 -29.30 -12.71 0.83
C HIS A 190 -29.72 -13.78 -0.17
N PHE A 191 -30.59 -14.69 0.29
CA PHE A 191 -31.39 -15.54 -0.58
C PHE A 191 -32.02 -14.61 -1.62
N LYS A 192 -31.53 -14.69 -2.87
CA LYS A 192 -32.10 -14.00 -4.02
C LYS A 192 -33.48 -14.61 -4.28
N HIS A 193 -34.51 -14.09 -3.65
CA HIS A 193 -35.81 -14.01 -4.32
C HIS A 193 -35.79 -12.73 -5.15
N ASP A 194 -36.12 -12.91 -6.44
CA ASP A 194 -36.35 -11.89 -7.48
C ASP A 194 -35.15 -11.47 -8.36
N THR A 195 -34.93 -12.30 -9.38
CA THR A 195 -34.79 -12.02 -10.84
C THR A 195 -34.01 -10.83 -11.39
N ASN A 196 -33.29 -10.03 -10.60
CA ASN A 196 -32.33 -9.05 -11.12
C ASN A 196 -30.93 -9.33 -10.59
N PHE A 197 -30.17 -10.10 -11.37
CA PHE A 197 -28.85 -10.60 -11.01
C PHE A 197 -27.80 -9.49 -11.21
N TYR A 198 -27.68 -8.57 -10.25
CA TYR A 198 -26.49 -7.73 -10.15
C TYR A 198 -25.37 -8.52 -9.47
N TYR A 199 -24.19 -8.54 -10.10
CA TYR A 199 -22.96 -9.06 -9.50
C TYR A 199 -22.35 -7.94 -8.64
N ASP A 200 -22.79 -7.80 -7.39
CA ASP A 200 -22.03 -6.99 -6.45
C ASP A 200 -20.69 -7.69 -6.18
N ILE A 201 -19.61 -6.99 -6.50
CA ILE A 201 -18.25 -7.48 -6.23
C ILE A 201 -18.10 -7.52 -4.70
N PRO A 202 -17.74 -8.66 -4.12
CA PRO A 202 -17.55 -8.75 -2.68
C PRO A 202 -16.50 -7.75 -2.18
N ASP A 203 -16.77 -7.08 -1.05
CA ASP A 203 -15.94 -6.00 -0.50
C ASP A 203 -14.48 -6.44 -0.29
N TYR A 204 -14.24 -7.71 0.07
CA TYR A 204 -12.87 -8.24 0.21
C TYR A 204 -12.10 -8.23 -1.12
N ASP A 205 -12.75 -8.49 -2.25
CA ASP A 205 -12.09 -8.57 -3.56
C ASP A 205 -11.62 -7.17 -4.00
N ARG A 206 -12.43 -6.15 -3.70
CA ARG A 206 -12.04 -4.75 -3.88
C ARG A 206 -10.84 -4.37 -3.02
N ILE A 207 -10.84 -4.78 -1.74
CA ILE A 207 -9.75 -4.49 -0.79
C ILE A 207 -8.45 -5.14 -1.27
N ILE A 208 -8.47 -6.44 -1.59
CA ILE A 208 -7.28 -7.17 -2.04
C ILE A 208 -6.74 -6.60 -3.35
N LYS A 209 -7.60 -6.30 -4.33
CA LYS A 209 -7.18 -5.67 -5.59
C LYS A 209 -6.52 -4.31 -5.38
N ASN A 210 -6.96 -3.53 -4.40
CA ASN A 210 -6.32 -2.26 -4.07
C ASN A 210 -4.94 -2.47 -3.44
N ILE A 211 -4.81 -3.42 -2.50
CA ILE A 211 -3.52 -3.77 -1.89
C ILE A 211 -2.54 -4.27 -2.96
N GLU A 212 -2.96 -5.21 -3.82
CA GLU A 212 -2.13 -5.73 -4.91
C GLU A 212 -1.71 -4.63 -5.89
N ARG A 213 -2.60 -3.68 -6.19
CA ARG A 213 -2.26 -2.51 -7.02
C ARG A 213 -1.23 -1.62 -6.32
N GLY A 214 -1.35 -1.42 -5.00
CA GLY A 214 -0.37 -0.71 -4.19
C GLY A 214 1.00 -1.37 -4.26
N GLU A 215 1.06 -2.67 -4.00
CA GLU A 215 2.29 -3.48 -4.06
C GLU A 215 2.92 -3.47 -5.45
N ALA A 216 2.12 -3.56 -6.51
CA ALA A 216 2.62 -3.44 -7.88
C ALA A 216 3.28 -2.07 -8.12
N ARG A 217 2.76 -0.98 -7.53
CA ARG A 217 3.39 0.35 -7.61
C ARG A 217 4.71 0.41 -6.85
N ILE A 218 4.79 -0.24 -5.69
CA ILE A 218 6.01 -0.33 -4.88
C ILE A 218 7.08 -1.13 -5.65
N SER A 219 6.74 -2.33 -6.13
CA SER A 219 7.64 -3.16 -6.96
C SER A 219 8.12 -2.38 -8.19
N ARG A 220 7.21 -1.68 -8.87
CA ARG A 220 7.55 -0.88 -10.04
C ARG A 220 8.53 0.25 -9.70
N LYS A 221 8.36 0.93 -8.56
CA LYS A 221 9.29 1.96 -8.10
C LYS A 221 10.69 1.37 -7.90
N ASP A 222 10.80 0.22 -7.25
CA ASP A 222 12.09 -0.44 -7.02
C ASP A 222 12.76 -0.93 -8.32
N GLU A 223 11.97 -1.50 -9.24
CA GLU A 223 12.44 -1.90 -10.56
C GLU A 223 13.01 -0.72 -11.35
N ILE A 224 12.32 0.41 -11.34
CA ILE A 224 12.77 1.64 -11.99
C ILE A 224 14.09 2.11 -11.37
N MET A 225 14.19 2.15 -10.04
CA MET A 225 15.42 2.57 -9.34
C MET A 225 16.59 1.65 -9.69
N LYS A 226 16.38 0.33 -9.71
CA LYS A 226 17.40 -0.65 -10.13
C LYS A 226 17.79 -0.48 -11.60
N ALA A 227 16.82 -0.24 -12.49
CA ALA A 227 17.07 -0.06 -13.92
C ALA A 227 17.90 1.20 -14.20
N ILE A 228 17.60 2.31 -13.51
CA ILE A 228 18.39 3.53 -13.60
C ILE A 228 19.79 3.30 -13.01
N GLY A 229 19.90 2.69 -11.82
CA GLY A 229 21.20 2.39 -11.19
C GLY A 229 22.12 1.59 -12.12
N LYS A 230 21.61 0.49 -12.70
CA LYS A 230 22.33 -0.32 -13.70
C LYS A 230 22.77 0.47 -14.93
N ASN A 231 22.02 1.52 -15.31
CA ASN A 231 22.40 2.41 -16.41
C ASN A 231 23.52 3.37 -15.99
N LEU A 232 23.38 3.99 -14.81
CA LEU A 232 24.37 4.92 -14.26
C LEU A 232 25.73 4.27 -14.04
N ASP A 233 25.78 3.02 -13.57
CA ASP A 233 27.01 2.26 -13.30
C ASP A 233 27.87 2.02 -14.54
N ARG A 234 27.33 2.24 -15.75
CA ARG A 234 28.10 2.15 -17.01
C ARG A 234 29.02 3.33 -17.25
N TYR A 235 28.81 4.44 -16.53
CA TYR A 235 29.53 5.69 -16.73
C TYR A 235 30.39 6.01 -15.50
N LYS A 236 31.58 6.58 -15.73
CA LYS A 236 32.42 7.05 -14.61
C LYS A 236 31.83 8.32 -14.00
N ASN A 237 31.32 9.22 -14.86
CA ASN A 237 30.62 10.41 -14.43
C ASN A 237 29.27 10.54 -15.17
N PRO A 238 28.18 9.96 -14.63
CA PRO A 238 26.88 9.95 -15.30
C PRO A 238 26.30 11.37 -15.50
N TRP A 239 26.65 12.35 -14.67
CA TRP A 239 26.16 13.73 -14.80
C TRP A 239 26.65 14.45 -16.06
N LEU A 240 27.77 14.01 -16.63
CA LEU A 240 28.33 14.58 -17.86
C LEU A 240 28.23 13.58 -19.04
N GLU A 241 28.47 12.30 -18.79
CA GLU A 241 28.73 11.31 -19.84
C GLU A 241 27.49 10.50 -20.26
N LEU A 242 26.43 10.44 -19.44
CA LEU A 242 25.28 9.58 -19.70
C LEU A 242 24.57 9.93 -21.01
N LYS A 243 24.50 9.02 -21.97
CA LYS A 243 23.87 9.25 -23.27
C LYS A 243 22.59 8.46 -23.39
N ILE A 244 21.49 9.14 -23.63
CA ILE A 244 20.16 8.53 -23.76
C ILE A 244 19.88 8.23 -25.23
N GLN A 245 19.47 7.00 -25.52
CA GLN A 245 19.07 6.60 -26.87
C GLN A 245 17.59 6.91 -27.11
N TYR A 246 17.32 8.09 -27.69
CA TYR A 246 15.96 8.61 -27.84
C TYR A 246 15.11 7.92 -28.92
N GLY A 247 15.71 7.51 -30.03
CA GLY A 247 14.97 7.15 -31.24
C GLY A 247 14.04 8.30 -31.65
N GLN A 248 12.74 7.99 -31.85
CA GLN A 248 11.73 9.00 -32.20
C GLN A 248 11.23 9.84 -30.99
N ASN A 249 11.62 9.50 -29.75
CA ASN A 249 11.04 10.07 -28.52
C ASN A 249 11.86 11.21 -27.90
N LYS A 250 12.75 11.86 -28.66
CA LYS A 250 13.60 12.96 -28.13
C LYS A 250 12.75 14.14 -27.66
N GLY A 251 11.69 14.47 -28.40
CA GLY A 251 10.93 15.70 -28.19
C GLY A 251 11.73 16.94 -28.59
N LYS A 252 11.05 18.09 -28.75
CA LYS A 252 11.70 19.33 -29.22
C LYS A 252 12.17 20.25 -28.09
N LEU A 253 11.60 20.11 -26.90
CA LEU A 253 11.71 21.11 -25.83
C LEU A 253 12.74 20.76 -24.75
N TYR A 254 13.01 19.46 -24.56
CA TYR A 254 13.96 19.01 -23.54
C TYR A 254 15.33 18.76 -24.17
N ASN A 255 16.35 19.34 -23.55
CA ASN A 255 17.75 19.18 -23.95
C ASN A 255 18.35 17.92 -23.32
N GLU A 256 19.42 17.38 -23.95
CA GLU A 256 20.08 16.17 -23.44
C GLU A 256 20.75 16.36 -22.08
N GLU A 257 21.18 17.57 -21.75
CA GLU A 257 21.70 17.92 -20.42
C GLU A 257 20.60 17.90 -19.36
N CYS A 258 19.43 18.43 -19.71
CA CYS A 258 18.24 18.42 -18.86
C CYS A 258 17.77 16.99 -18.58
N ASP A 259 17.63 16.15 -19.62
CA ASP A 259 17.20 14.75 -19.45
C ASP A 259 18.19 13.91 -18.62
N ARG A 260 19.50 14.10 -18.84
CA ARG A 260 20.54 13.44 -18.05
C ARG A 260 20.48 13.86 -16.58
N PHE A 261 20.29 15.16 -16.33
CA PHE A 261 20.07 15.64 -14.97
C PHE A 261 18.81 15.04 -14.34
N MET A 262 17.70 14.92 -15.08
CA MET A 262 16.48 14.26 -14.58
C MET A 262 16.77 12.83 -14.14
N ILE A 263 17.38 12.01 -15.00
CA ILE A 263 17.65 10.60 -14.68
C ILE A 263 18.58 10.46 -13.46
N CYS A 264 19.66 11.23 -13.42
CA CYS A 264 20.60 11.19 -12.29
C CYS A 264 19.94 11.67 -10.99
N MET A 265 19.13 12.73 -11.06
CA MET A 265 18.47 13.30 -9.89
C MET A 265 17.32 12.41 -9.40
N VAL A 266 16.56 11.76 -10.28
CA VAL A 266 15.54 10.78 -9.92
C VAL A 266 16.15 9.59 -9.18
N HIS A 267 17.32 9.11 -9.60
CA HIS A 267 18.04 8.07 -8.87
C HIS A 267 18.55 8.54 -7.50
N LYS A 268 18.97 9.81 -7.39
CA LYS A 268 19.47 10.38 -6.14
C LYS A 268 18.35 10.64 -5.11
N LEU A 269 17.22 11.21 -5.56
CA LEU A 269 16.10 11.61 -4.71
C LEU A 269 15.11 10.47 -4.46
N GLY A 270 15.07 9.48 -5.36
CA GLY A 270 14.06 8.43 -5.39
C GLY A 270 12.92 8.75 -6.35
N TYR A 271 12.48 7.73 -7.11
CA TYR A 271 11.36 7.85 -8.03
C TYR A 271 10.05 8.20 -7.29
N GLY A 272 9.33 9.19 -7.81
CA GLY A 272 8.11 9.73 -7.21
C GLY A 272 8.28 11.07 -6.49
N ASN A 273 9.51 11.47 -6.13
CA ASN A 273 9.80 12.71 -5.40
C ASN A 273 9.91 13.92 -6.35
N TRP A 274 8.84 14.19 -7.10
CA TRP A 274 8.82 15.18 -8.19
C TRP A 274 8.94 16.64 -7.71
N ASP A 275 8.44 16.95 -6.52
CA ASP A 275 8.58 18.27 -5.92
C ASP A 275 10.06 18.59 -5.60
N GLU A 276 10.78 17.61 -5.07
CA GLU A 276 12.22 17.73 -4.83
C GLU A 276 13.01 17.83 -6.14
N LEU A 277 12.63 17.05 -7.17
CA LEU A 277 13.23 17.19 -8.50
C LEU A 277 13.03 18.60 -9.07
N LYS A 278 11.83 19.16 -8.92
CA LYS A 278 11.51 20.53 -9.35
C LYS A 278 12.32 21.55 -8.56
N ALA A 279 12.49 21.35 -7.25
CA ALA A 279 13.35 22.20 -6.42
C ALA A 279 14.82 22.11 -6.86
N ALA A 280 15.31 20.92 -7.20
CA ALA A 280 16.66 20.72 -7.71
C ALA A 280 16.92 21.47 -9.03
N PHE A 281 15.95 21.50 -9.95
CA PHE A 281 16.05 22.32 -11.17
C PHE A 281 16.11 23.82 -10.89
N ARG A 282 15.38 24.31 -9.89
CA ARG A 282 15.37 25.73 -9.54
C ARG A 282 16.66 26.19 -8.87
N THR A 283 17.25 25.33 -8.04
CA THR A 283 18.45 25.61 -7.26
C THR A 283 19.74 25.37 -8.04
N SER A 284 19.73 24.47 -9.02
CA SER A 284 20.92 24.15 -9.82
C SER A 284 21.41 25.35 -10.65
N PRO A 285 22.69 25.73 -10.55
CA PRO A 285 23.29 26.77 -11.40
C PRO A 285 23.30 26.41 -12.89
N LEU A 286 23.32 25.12 -13.23
CA LEU A 286 23.32 24.64 -14.62
C LEU A 286 22.11 25.15 -15.40
N PHE A 287 20.95 25.23 -14.73
CA PHE A 287 19.70 25.67 -15.33
C PHE A 287 19.39 27.13 -15.00
N ARG A 288 20.40 27.95 -14.64
CA ARG A 288 20.18 29.34 -14.21
C ARG A 288 19.34 30.13 -15.21
N PHE A 289 19.64 29.98 -16.50
CA PHE A 289 18.95 30.66 -17.61
C PHE A 289 17.95 29.79 -18.36
N ASP A 290 17.81 28.50 -18.00
CA ASP A 290 16.81 27.63 -18.60
C ASP A 290 15.45 27.85 -17.93
N TRP A 291 14.70 28.83 -18.45
CA TRP A 291 13.37 29.14 -17.97
C TRP A 291 12.36 28.03 -18.30
N PHE A 292 12.58 27.31 -19.41
CA PHE A 292 11.67 26.26 -19.85
C PHE A 292 11.55 25.16 -18.80
N VAL A 293 12.67 24.59 -18.33
CA VAL A 293 12.63 23.53 -17.32
C VAL A 293 12.13 24.04 -15.97
N LYS A 294 12.49 25.28 -15.59
CA LYS A 294 12.07 25.90 -14.32
C LYS A 294 10.58 26.21 -14.24
N SER A 295 9.95 26.45 -15.40
CA SER A 295 8.51 26.70 -15.50
C SER A 295 7.65 25.44 -15.53
N ARG A 296 8.25 24.25 -15.64
CA ARG A 296 7.49 23.00 -15.69
C ARG A 296 6.79 22.71 -14.36
N THR A 297 5.61 22.15 -14.46
CA THR A 297 4.89 21.56 -13.34
C THR A 297 5.53 20.23 -12.94
N THR A 298 5.30 19.79 -11.70
CA THR A 298 5.79 18.48 -11.24
C THR A 298 5.27 17.33 -12.08
N GLN A 299 4.02 17.43 -12.54
CA GLN A 299 3.40 16.44 -13.42
C GLN A 299 4.02 16.40 -14.82
N GLU A 300 4.45 17.53 -15.38
CA GLU A 300 5.18 17.56 -16.65
C GLU A 300 6.57 16.94 -16.53
N LEU A 301 7.28 17.24 -15.44
CA LEU A 301 8.58 16.63 -15.15
C LEU A 301 8.45 15.12 -14.94
N ALA A 302 7.43 14.67 -14.20
CA ALA A 302 7.11 13.25 -14.00
C ALA A 302 6.88 12.53 -15.34
N ARG A 303 6.02 13.08 -16.21
CA ARG A 303 5.77 12.51 -17.55
C ARG A 303 7.02 12.43 -18.42
N ARG A 304 7.91 13.43 -18.33
CA ARG A 304 9.19 13.40 -19.04
C ARG A 304 10.07 12.29 -18.47
N CYS A 305 10.21 12.19 -17.15
CA CYS A 305 10.96 11.13 -16.49
C CYS A 305 10.45 9.74 -16.88
N ASP A 306 9.13 9.51 -16.89
CA ASP A 306 8.54 8.23 -17.31
C ASP A 306 8.92 7.85 -18.74
N THR A 307 8.98 8.85 -19.63
CA THR A 307 9.42 8.64 -21.02
C THR A 307 10.89 8.21 -21.04
N LEU A 308 11.75 8.91 -20.29
CA LEU A 308 13.19 8.61 -20.23
C LEU A 308 13.47 7.25 -19.58
N ILE A 309 12.71 6.88 -18.55
CA ILE A 309 12.79 5.59 -17.88
C ILE A 309 12.50 4.46 -18.86
N ARG A 310 11.44 4.57 -19.69
CA ARG A 310 11.16 3.56 -20.72
C ARG A 310 12.30 3.42 -21.73
N LEU A 311 12.98 4.52 -22.08
CA LEU A 311 14.16 4.48 -22.96
C LEU A 311 15.32 3.73 -22.28
N VAL A 312 15.57 4.01 -20.99
CA VAL A 312 16.58 3.33 -20.17
C VAL A 312 16.29 1.84 -20.03
N GLU A 313 15.03 1.46 -19.80
CA GLU A 313 14.61 0.06 -19.69
C GLU A 313 14.81 -0.69 -21.01
N ARG A 314 14.41 -0.10 -22.13
CA ARG A 314 14.64 -0.68 -23.46
C ARG A 314 16.13 -0.82 -23.76
N GLU A 315 16.92 0.21 -23.45
CA GLU A 315 18.38 0.15 -23.60
C GLU A 315 18.98 -1.00 -22.77
N ASN A 316 18.55 -1.14 -21.50
CA ASN A 316 19.00 -2.24 -20.65
C ASN A 316 18.62 -3.62 -21.21
N GLN A 317 17.41 -3.78 -21.77
CA GLN A 317 16.97 -5.02 -22.41
C GLN A 317 17.86 -5.38 -23.61
N GLU A 318 18.15 -4.41 -24.49
CA GLU A 318 19.03 -4.62 -25.64
C GLU A 318 20.46 -5.00 -25.23
N TYR A 319 20.97 -4.44 -24.13
CA TYR A 319 22.26 -4.85 -23.58
C TYR A 319 22.23 -6.28 -23.04
N ASP A 320 21.18 -6.65 -22.29
CA ASP A 320 21.05 -7.98 -21.70
C ASP A 320 20.87 -9.06 -22.79
N GLU A 321 20.20 -8.74 -23.89
CA GLU A 321 20.08 -9.62 -25.06
C GLU A 321 21.41 -9.80 -25.79
N ARG A 322 22.15 -8.71 -26.02
CA ARG A 322 23.50 -8.77 -26.63
C ARG A 322 24.46 -9.58 -25.76
N GLU A 323 24.41 -9.42 -24.44
CA GLU A 323 25.23 -10.20 -23.52
C GLU A 323 24.86 -11.69 -23.57
N ARG A 324 23.56 -12.02 -23.60
CA ARG A 324 23.09 -13.41 -23.75
C ARG A 324 23.53 -14.03 -25.08
N GLN A 325 23.47 -13.29 -26.18
CA GLN A 325 23.94 -13.74 -27.50
C GLN A 325 25.45 -13.99 -27.47
N ALA A 326 26.25 -13.05 -26.97
CA ALA A 326 27.70 -13.21 -26.85
C ALA A 326 28.08 -14.42 -25.97
N ARG A 327 27.34 -14.69 -24.89
CA ARG A 327 27.53 -15.89 -24.05
C ARG A 327 27.19 -17.18 -24.80
N LYS A 328 26.14 -17.19 -25.64
CA LYS A 328 25.78 -18.34 -26.48
C LYS A 328 26.84 -18.59 -27.54
N GLU A 329 27.26 -17.57 -28.27
CA GLU A 329 28.32 -17.65 -29.29
C GLU A 329 29.63 -18.14 -28.69
N LYS A 330 30.02 -17.65 -27.51
CA LYS A 330 31.21 -18.14 -26.79
C LYS A 330 31.11 -19.62 -26.40
N LYS A 331 29.91 -20.13 -26.11
CA LYS A 331 29.68 -21.57 -25.85
C LYS A 331 29.74 -22.39 -27.14
N LEU A 332 29.11 -21.92 -28.22
CA LEU A 332 29.16 -22.55 -29.55
C LEU A 332 30.59 -22.60 -30.11
N ALA A 333 31.35 -21.51 -29.99
CA ALA A 333 32.76 -21.47 -30.40
C ALA A 333 33.63 -22.46 -29.62
N LYS A 334 33.38 -22.64 -28.32
CA LYS A 334 34.08 -23.66 -27.51
C LYS A 334 33.69 -25.09 -27.90
N ASN A 335 32.44 -25.33 -28.30
CA ASN A 335 31.96 -26.65 -28.72
C ASN A 335 32.36 -27.00 -30.16
N MET A 336 32.61 -26.01 -31.04
CA MET A 336 33.10 -26.23 -32.41
C MET A 336 34.62 -26.46 -32.50
N THR A 337 35.36 -26.29 -31.40
CA THR A 337 36.77 -26.72 -31.32
C THR A 337 36.98 -28.00 -30.50
N PRO A 338 36.68 -29.19 -31.06
CA PRO A 338 37.25 -30.45 -30.59
C PRO A 338 38.05 -31.14 -31.70
N SER A 339 39.04 -30.48 -32.32
CA SER A 339 40.05 -31.19 -33.14
C SER A 339 41.27 -30.32 -33.45
N LYS A 340 42.16 -30.11 -32.48
CA LYS A 340 43.55 -29.69 -32.75
C LYS A 340 44.52 -29.97 -31.58
N ARG A 341 44.24 -31.00 -30.78
CA ARG A 341 45.20 -31.52 -29.77
C ARG A 341 45.59 -33.00 -29.94
N ALA A 342 45.02 -33.72 -30.91
CA ALA A 342 45.36 -35.11 -31.18
C ALA A 342 46.38 -35.31 -32.33
N ALA A 343 46.57 -34.33 -33.22
CA ALA A 343 47.45 -34.49 -34.38
C ALA A 343 48.94 -34.19 -34.13
N ALA A 344 49.32 -33.69 -32.95
CA ALA A 344 50.72 -33.35 -32.62
C ALA A 344 51.43 -34.42 -31.75
N ARG A 345 50.79 -35.57 -31.48
CA ARG A 345 51.36 -36.64 -30.62
C ARG A 345 51.71 -37.95 -31.33
N HIS A 346 51.52 -38.07 -32.65
CA HIS A 346 51.84 -39.28 -33.41
C HIS A 346 52.79 -39.03 -34.60
N ALA A 347 53.86 -38.29 -34.38
CA ALA A 347 54.99 -38.22 -35.33
C ALA A 347 56.34 -38.28 -34.60
N ALA A 348 56.48 -39.21 -33.65
CA ALA A 348 57.75 -39.54 -33.03
C ALA A 348 57.77 -41.03 -32.62
N ALA A 349 57.97 -41.92 -33.59
CA ALA A 349 58.38 -43.30 -33.35
C ALA A 349 58.96 -43.95 -34.61
N SER A 350 60.27 -43.82 -34.83
CA SER A 350 61.22 -44.95 -34.89
C SER A 350 62.62 -44.53 -35.41
N PRO A 351 63.71 -45.14 -34.91
CA PRO A 351 65.13 -44.78 -35.17
C PRO A 351 65.76 -45.73 -36.25
N PRO A 352 67.01 -45.54 -36.74
CA PRO A 352 68.20 -46.04 -36.00
C PRO A 352 69.58 -45.33 -36.24
N ASN A 353 70.47 -45.52 -35.25
CA ASN A 353 71.94 -45.68 -35.28
C ASN A 353 72.84 -44.78 -36.18
N THR A 354 73.83 -44.10 -35.56
CA THR A 354 75.23 -44.58 -35.48
C THR A 354 76.18 -43.60 -34.77
N LEU A 355 77.00 -44.17 -33.88
CA LEU A 355 78.45 -43.92 -33.66
C LEU A 355 78.98 -42.57 -33.10
N LYS A 356 79.47 -42.71 -31.85
CA LYS A 356 80.84 -42.41 -31.36
C LYS A 356 81.29 -40.96 -31.07
N LYS A 357 81.95 -40.91 -29.89
CA LYS A 357 83.01 -40.01 -29.39
C LYS A 357 82.58 -38.60 -28.94
N ARG A 358 83.23 -37.93 -27.99
CA ARG A 358 84.10 -38.21 -26.82
C ARG A 358 84.71 -36.84 -26.49
N ARG A 359 84.53 -36.33 -25.27
CA ARG A 359 85.27 -35.21 -24.63
C ARG A 359 85.16 -33.85 -25.38
N GLN A 360 85.38 -32.67 -24.81
CA GLN A 360 86.15 -32.26 -23.64
C GLN A 360 85.70 -30.86 -23.17
N LEU A 361 86.05 -30.55 -21.93
CA LEU A 361 86.00 -29.29 -21.18
C LEU A 361 86.67 -28.10 -21.89
N LEU A 362 86.27 -26.88 -21.50
CA LEU A 362 87.06 -25.66 -21.15
C LEU A 362 86.06 -24.48 -21.06
N MET A 363 85.72 -23.93 -19.90
CA MET A 363 86.45 -23.00 -19.00
C MET A 363 86.69 -21.60 -19.58
N ASP A 364 86.69 -20.63 -18.65
CA ASP A 364 86.89 -19.17 -18.70
C ASP A 364 85.67 -18.33 -19.10
N ASP A 365 85.00 -17.61 -18.18
CA ASP A 365 85.45 -16.53 -17.25
C ASP A 365 85.73 -15.21 -17.98
N TYR A 366 84.95 -14.16 -17.66
CA TYR A 366 85.46 -12.86 -17.19
C TYR A 366 84.35 -11.80 -17.01
N GLY A 367 84.34 -11.20 -15.80
CA GLY A 367 84.01 -9.77 -15.50
C GLY A 367 82.53 -9.38 -15.51
N GLY A 368 81.87 -9.03 -14.39
CA GLY A 368 82.23 -7.99 -13.41
C GLY A 368 81.87 -6.60 -13.99
N LYS A 369 81.03 -5.72 -13.44
CA LYS A 369 80.64 -5.26 -12.09
C LYS A 369 79.30 -4.50 -12.25
N LYS A 370 78.24 -4.60 -11.42
CA LYS A 370 78.01 -4.07 -10.05
C LYS A 370 78.55 -2.66 -9.73
N MET A 371 77.65 -1.69 -9.61
CA MET A 371 77.43 -0.86 -8.40
C MET A 371 75.95 -0.43 -8.43
N THR A 372 75.05 -0.70 -7.48
CA THR A 372 74.99 -0.67 -5.99
C THR A 372 74.88 0.70 -5.35
N SER A 373 74.05 0.70 -4.31
CA SER A 373 73.80 1.69 -3.25
C SER A 373 72.84 2.82 -3.63
N GLY A 374 71.84 3.17 -2.82
CA GLY A 374 71.40 2.73 -1.49
C GLY A 374 70.31 3.74 -1.07
N VAL A 375 69.08 3.32 -0.77
CA VAL A 375 68.52 3.00 0.55
C VAL A 375 68.65 4.13 1.59
N PHE A 376 67.54 4.28 2.34
CA PHE A 376 67.27 5.01 3.59
C PHE A 376 66.57 6.36 3.40
N GLY A 377 65.44 6.65 4.06
CA GLY A 377 64.76 5.92 5.13
C GLY A 377 63.47 6.63 5.53
N ASN A 378 62.61 5.85 6.20
CA ASN A 378 61.46 6.26 7.00
C ASN A 378 61.74 7.47 7.90
N GLU A 379 60.75 8.36 8.07
CA GLU A 379 60.02 8.54 9.35
C GLU A 379 58.99 9.69 9.29
N ARG A 380 57.83 9.42 9.90
CA ARG A 380 56.71 10.29 10.34
C ARG A 380 55.66 10.74 9.34
#